data_AF-A0A1T1P9P5-F1
#
_entry.id   AF-A0A1T1P9P5-F1
#
_cell.length_a   1.000
_cell.length_b   1.000
_cell.length_c   1.000
_cell.angle_alpha   90.00
_cell.angle_beta   90.00
_cell.angle_gamma   90.00
#
_symmetry.space_group_name_H-M   'P 1'
#
loop_
_entity.id
_entity.type
_entity.pdbx_description
1 polymer ?
#
loop_
_entity_poly.entity_id
_entity_poly.type
_entity_poly.pdbx_seq_one_letter_code
_entity_poly.pdbx_strand_id
1 'polypeptide(L)'
;MEDSIDIETWANAFIELNSIEQEIDTDHPLWWAVERTFHALRRDHAEDLWDFVLFVLGRRPNERVLSCLAAGPLEDLIAYDGKYFIDRIELLVLHDPAFKHLIGGVWQNQTPPDIWNRIEQCRGTAW
;
A
#
# COMPACT_ATOMS: atom_id res chain seq x y z
N MET A 1 -6.86 4.81 -26.47
CA MET A 1 -5.46 4.92 -26.02
C MET A 1 -5.57 5.59 -24.68
N GLU A 2 -5.78 4.80 -23.64
CA GLU A 2 -5.68 5.29 -22.27
C GLU A 2 -4.17 5.31 -22.03
N ASP A 3 -3.59 6.50 -22.01
CA ASP A 3 -2.17 6.65 -21.71
C ASP A 3 -1.92 5.91 -20.39
N SER A 4 -1.10 4.86 -20.43
CA SER A 4 -0.82 4.07 -19.24
C SER A 4 -0.12 5.00 -18.25
N ILE A 5 -0.84 5.49 -17.24
CA ILE A 5 -0.23 6.28 -16.16
C ILE A 5 0.89 5.43 -15.59
N ASP A 6 2.11 5.93 -15.67
CA ASP A 6 3.28 5.26 -15.14
C ASP A 6 3.29 5.32 -13.60
N ILE A 7 4.07 4.44 -12.99
CA ILE A 7 4.13 4.28 -11.54
C ILE A 7 4.64 5.54 -10.82
N GLU A 8 5.52 6.32 -11.45
CA GLU A 8 6.05 7.54 -10.86
C GLU A 8 4.99 8.62 -10.80
N THR A 9 4.24 8.82 -11.89
CA THR A 9 3.11 9.75 -11.93
C THR A 9 2.06 9.37 -10.88
N TRP A 10 1.74 8.08 -10.76
CA TRP A 10 0.80 7.58 -9.75
C TRP A 10 1.30 7.82 -8.32
N ALA A 11 2.55 7.46 -8.02
CA ALA A 11 3.14 7.63 -6.70
C ALA A 11 3.22 9.10 -6.28
N ASN A 12 3.65 9.99 -7.18
CA ASN A 12 3.75 11.41 -6.89
C ASN A 12 2.37 12.01 -6.55
N ALA A 13 1.33 11.67 -7.33
CA ALA A 13 -0.02 12.15 -7.07
C ALA A 13 -0.59 11.62 -5.73
N PHE A 14 -0.34 10.34 -5.42
CA PHE A 14 -0.76 9.75 -4.14
C PHE A 14 -0.06 10.42 -2.95
N ILE A 15 1.26 10.65 -3.05
CA ILE A 15 2.05 11.31 -2.01
C ILE A 15 1.54 12.74 -1.82
N GLU A 16 1.36 13.51 -2.90
CA GLU A 16 0.91 14.90 -2.83
C GLU A 16 -0.46 15.00 -2.15
N LEU A 17 -1.41 14.17 -2.58
CA LEU A 17 -2.75 14.13 -2.02
C LEU A 17 -2.75 13.84 -0.51
N ASN A 18 -1.98 12.84 -0.08
CA ASN A 18 -1.97 12.39 1.31
C ASN A 18 -0.96 13.13 2.19
N SER A 19 -0.21 14.10 1.66
CA SER A 19 0.81 14.84 2.42
C SER A 19 0.23 15.90 3.34
N ILE A 20 -0.99 16.39 3.07
CA ILE A 20 -1.61 17.50 3.80
C ILE A 20 -2.72 17.02 4.73
N GLU A 21 -2.83 17.65 5.91
CA GLU A 21 -3.97 17.48 6.82
C GLU A 21 -5.18 18.27 6.31
N GLN A 22 -5.82 17.72 5.27
CA GLN A 22 -7.12 18.18 4.80
C GLN A 22 -8.01 16.96 4.59
N GLU A 23 -9.32 17.16 4.77
CA GLU A 23 -10.31 16.17 4.34
C GLU A 23 -10.23 16.07 2.82
N ILE A 24 -9.83 14.88 2.34
CA ILE A 24 -9.76 14.56 0.92
C ILE A 24 -11.15 14.07 0.54
N ASP A 25 -11.81 14.76 -0.38
CA ASP A 25 -13.03 14.27 -1.02
C ASP A 25 -12.74 13.69 -2.41
N THR A 26 -13.77 13.08 -3.00
CA THR A 26 -13.71 12.48 -4.33
C THR A 26 -13.61 13.50 -5.47
N ASP A 27 -13.83 14.80 -5.20
CA ASP A 27 -13.75 15.88 -6.17
C ASP A 27 -12.32 16.45 -6.29
N HIS A 28 -11.39 16.03 -5.41
CA HIS A 28 -10.00 16.46 -5.47
C HIS A 28 -9.35 16.05 -6.81
N PRO A 29 -8.58 16.93 -7.49
CA PRO A 29 -8.00 16.65 -8.81
C PRO A 29 -7.00 15.49 -8.83
N LEU A 30 -6.49 15.07 -7.67
CA LEU A 30 -5.61 13.91 -7.48
C LEU A 30 -6.32 12.67 -6.93
N TRP A 31 -7.64 12.70 -6.74
CA TRP A 31 -8.40 11.56 -6.21
C TRP A 31 -8.20 10.29 -7.04
N TRP A 32 -8.01 10.42 -8.35
CA TRP A 32 -7.71 9.31 -9.26
C TRP A 32 -6.53 8.44 -8.77
N ALA A 33 -5.57 9.01 -8.03
CA ALA A 33 -4.42 8.28 -7.51
C ALA A 33 -4.81 7.31 -6.38
N VAL A 34 -5.80 7.68 -5.57
CA VAL A 34 -6.40 6.77 -4.57
C VAL A 34 -7.37 5.82 -5.25
N GLU A 35 -8.22 6.30 -6.15
CA GLU A 35 -9.17 5.45 -6.88
C GLU A 35 -8.47 4.30 -7.64
N ARG A 36 -7.30 4.58 -8.21
CA ARG A 36 -6.47 3.58 -8.91
C ARG A 36 -6.00 2.46 -7.98
N THR A 37 -5.79 2.69 -6.68
CA THR A 37 -5.41 1.62 -5.74
C THR A 37 -6.52 0.59 -5.62
N PHE A 38 -7.79 1.02 -5.68
CA PHE A 38 -8.95 0.12 -5.67
C PHE A 38 -9.10 -0.66 -6.98
N HIS A 39 -8.80 -0.04 -8.12
CA HIS A 39 -8.82 -0.73 -9.41
C HIS A 39 -7.76 -1.82 -9.51
N ALA A 40 -6.61 -1.61 -8.87
CA ALA A 40 -5.52 -2.59 -8.83
C ALA A 40 -5.81 -3.82 -7.94
N LEU A 41 -6.92 -3.80 -7.18
CA LEU A 41 -7.42 -4.97 -6.43
C LEU A 41 -8.07 -6.04 -7.31
N ARG A 42 -8.20 -5.78 -8.61
CA ARG A 42 -8.50 -6.84 -9.58
C ARG A 42 -7.25 -7.69 -9.72
N ARG A 43 -7.41 -9.01 -9.58
CA ARG A 43 -6.32 -10.01 -9.58
C ARG A 43 -5.25 -9.81 -10.66
N ASP A 44 -5.62 -9.28 -11.82
CA ASP A 44 -4.71 -9.04 -12.95
C ASP A 44 -3.72 -7.87 -12.71
N HIS A 45 -3.90 -7.09 -11.64
CA HIS A 45 -3.14 -5.87 -11.32
C HIS A 45 -2.50 -5.88 -9.91
N ALA A 46 -2.54 -7.01 -9.20
CA ALA A 46 -1.97 -7.10 -7.84
C ALA A 46 -0.45 -6.83 -7.81
N GLU A 47 0.29 -7.21 -8.86
CA GLU A 47 1.71 -6.88 -9.00
C GLU A 47 1.93 -5.36 -9.19
N ASP A 48 1.06 -4.68 -9.95
CA ASP A 48 1.15 -3.22 -10.12
C ASP A 48 0.95 -2.50 -8.77
N LEU A 49 0.02 -2.98 -7.93
CA LEU A 49 -0.22 -2.44 -6.60
C LEU A 49 0.96 -2.70 -5.66
N TRP A 50 1.57 -3.89 -5.73
CA TRP A 50 2.78 -4.23 -4.98
C TRP A 50 3.94 -3.30 -5.35
N ASP A 51 4.23 -3.15 -6.64
CA ASP A 51 5.29 -2.27 -7.12
C ASP A 51 5.03 -0.83 -6.70
N PHE A 52 3.77 -0.38 -6.76
CA PHE A 52 3.37 0.95 -6.32
C PHE A 52 3.67 1.18 -4.83
N VAL A 53 3.31 0.22 -3.96
CA VAL A 53 3.60 0.31 -2.52
C VAL A 53 5.11 0.44 -2.29
N LEU A 54 5.92 -0.38 -2.96
CA LEU A 54 7.37 -0.30 -2.83
C LEU A 54 7.93 1.02 -3.36
N PHE A 55 7.39 1.53 -4.47
CA PHE A 55 7.82 2.79 -5.06
C PHE A 55 7.50 3.97 -4.15
N VAL A 56 6.28 4.06 -3.63
CA VAL A 56 5.87 5.11 -2.67
C VAL A 56 6.73 5.04 -1.41
N LEU A 57 6.93 3.85 -0.84
CA LEU A 57 7.80 3.68 0.34
C LEU A 57 9.23 4.13 0.05
N GLY A 58 9.76 3.80 -1.13
CA GLY A 58 11.10 4.21 -1.58
C GLY A 58 11.28 5.73 -1.69
N ARG A 59 10.19 6.49 -1.87
CA ARG A 59 10.20 7.97 -1.85
C ARG A 59 10.30 8.56 -0.44
N ARG A 60 10.21 7.73 0.61
CA ARG A 60 10.29 8.14 2.03
C ARG A 60 9.35 9.29 2.37
N PRO A 61 8.03 9.15 2.11
CA PRO A 61 7.07 10.21 2.37
C PRO A 61 6.83 10.37 3.88
N ASN A 62 6.01 11.36 4.25
CA ASN A 62 5.70 11.61 5.66
C ASN A 62 4.81 10.51 6.28
N GLU A 63 4.68 10.53 7.60
CA GLU A 63 3.93 9.52 8.37
C GLU A 63 2.45 9.40 7.98
N ARG A 64 1.84 10.49 7.53
CA ARG A 64 0.44 10.50 7.05
C ARG A 64 0.31 9.68 5.78
N VAL A 65 1.17 9.91 4.79
CA VAL A 65 1.20 9.12 3.56
C VAL A 65 1.49 7.65 3.87
N LEU A 66 2.42 7.36 4.79
CA LEU A 66 2.72 5.98 5.19
C LEU A 66 1.51 5.29 5.86
N SER A 67 0.77 6.02 6.70
CA SER A 67 -0.45 5.53 7.33
C SER A 67 -1.53 5.21 6.30
N CYS A 68 -1.75 6.09 5.32
CA CYS A 68 -2.67 5.87 4.21
C CYS A 68 -2.22 4.73 3.29
N LEU A 69 -0.92 4.58 3.06
CA LEU A 69 -0.34 3.49 2.26
C LEU A 69 -0.53 2.12 2.94
N ALA A 70 -0.37 2.07 4.26
CA ALA A 70 -0.51 0.85 5.05
C ALA A 70 -1.98 0.41 5.19
N ALA A 71 -2.86 1.31 5.62
CA ALA A 71 -4.27 1.04 5.92
C ALA A 71 -5.20 1.11 4.68
N GLY A 72 -4.63 1.15 3.49
CA GLY A 72 -5.37 1.10 2.22
C GLY A 72 -4.68 0.16 1.24
N PRO A 73 -3.79 0.66 0.36
CA PRO A 73 -3.16 -0.13 -0.69
C PRO A 73 -2.53 -1.46 -0.22
N LEU A 74 -1.71 -1.42 0.83
CA LEU A 74 -1.03 -2.62 1.32
C LEU A 74 -1.99 -3.58 2.06
N GLU A 75 -2.90 -3.03 2.87
CA GLU A 75 -3.94 -3.80 3.54
C GLU A 75 -4.83 -4.55 2.55
N ASP A 76 -5.36 -3.85 1.56
CA ASP A 76 -6.24 -4.45 0.56
C ASP A 76 -5.51 -5.51 -0.26
N LEU A 77 -4.24 -5.25 -0.64
CA LEU A 77 -3.41 -6.25 -1.33
C LEU A 77 -3.26 -7.54 -0.49
N ILE A 78 -3.01 -7.40 0.81
CA ILE A 78 -2.87 -8.54 1.72
C ILE A 78 -4.22 -9.26 1.88
N ALA A 79 -5.32 -8.51 2.00
CA ALA A 79 -6.64 -9.07 2.20
C ALA A 79 -7.11 -9.93 1.01
N TYR A 80 -6.88 -9.45 -0.22
CA TYR A 80 -7.38 -10.10 -1.43
C TYR A 80 -6.38 -11.08 -2.06
N ASP A 81 -5.09 -10.74 -2.06
CA ASP A 81 -4.05 -11.49 -2.76
C ASP A 81 -2.89 -11.93 -1.86
N GLY A 82 -3.00 -11.76 -0.54
CA GLY A 82 -1.93 -12.05 0.42
C GLY A 82 -1.35 -13.46 0.33
N LYS A 83 -2.13 -14.48 -0.07
CA LYS A 83 -1.62 -15.84 -0.33
C LYS A 83 -0.52 -15.92 -1.39
N TYR A 84 -0.44 -14.94 -2.31
CA TYR A 84 0.58 -14.86 -3.36
C TYR A 84 1.77 -14.01 -2.96
N PHE A 85 1.60 -13.09 -2.00
CA PHE A 85 2.62 -12.12 -1.59
C PHE A 85 3.25 -12.42 -0.22
N ILE A 86 2.66 -13.30 0.58
CA ILE A 86 3.08 -13.51 1.98
C ILE A 86 4.56 -13.91 2.12
N ASP A 87 5.06 -14.78 1.24
CA ASP A 87 6.48 -15.19 1.27
C ASP A 87 7.41 -14.00 0.90
N ARG A 88 6.97 -13.13 -0.03
CA ARG A 88 7.71 -11.90 -0.41
C ARG A 88 7.70 -10.89 0.74
N ILE A 89 6.57 -10.74 1.43
CA ILE A 89 6.44 -9.87 2.60
C ILE A 89 7.39 -10.32 3.70
N GLU A 90 7.38 -11.61 4.05
CA GLU A 90 8.26 -12.20 5.06
C GLU A 90 9.74 -11.99 4.74
N LEU A 91 10.13 -12.18 3.48
CA LEU A 91 11.51 -11.93 3.05
C LEU A 91 11.86 -10.43 3.11
N LEU A 92 10.96 -9.55 2.66
CA LEU A 92 11.23 -8.12 2.59
C LEU A 92 11.37 -7.50 3.97
N VAL A 93 10.55 -7.88 4.96
CA VAL A 93 10.67 -7.35 6.33
C VAL A 93 11.99 -7.70 7.03
N LEU A 94 12.69 -8.75 6.57
CA LEU A 94 14.01 -9.12 7.09
C LEU A 94 15.12 -8.20 6.56
N HIS A 95 14.93 -7.62 5.38
CA HIS A 95 15.96 -6.85 4.67
C HIS A 95 15.67 -5.34 4.60
N ASP A 96 14.41 -4.93 4.79
CA ASP A 96 13.97 -3.54 4.72
C ASP A 96 13.25 -3.12 6.01
N PRO A 97 13.96 -2.44 6.93
CA PRO A 97 13.35 -1.91 8.16
C PRO A 97 12.22 -0.90 7.91
N ALA A 98 12.24 -0.15 6.79
CA ALA A 98 11.17 0.78 6.45
C ALA A 98 9.91 0.04 6.02
N PHE A 99 10.05 -1.06 5.29
CA PHE A 99 8.92 -1.93 4.96
C PHE A 99 8.38 -2.65 6.20
N LYS A 100 9.26 -3.11 7.10
CA LYS A 100 8.84 -3.68 8.39
C LYS A 100 8.06 -2.69 9.24
N HIS A 101 8.50 -1.43 9.23
CA HIS A 101 7.73 -0.34 9.84
C HIS A 101 6.38 -0.24 9.14
N LEU A 102 6.34 -0.11 7.81
CA LEU A 102 5.10 0.01 7.01
C LEU A 102 4.02 -1.03 7.37
N ILE A 103 4.42 -2.30 7.51
CA ILE A 103 3.55 -3.43 7.88
C ILE A 103 2.85 -3.25 9.24
N GLY A 104 3.45 -2.47 10.16
CA GLY A 104 2.88 -2.15 11.46
C GLY A 104 1.54 -1.41 11.40
N GLY A 105 1.28 -0.65 10.34
CA GLY A 105 0.03 0.12 10.16
C GLY A 105 -1.07 -0.56 9.35
N VAL A 106 -0.86 -1.78 8.89
CA VAL A 106 -1.89 -2.57 8.18
C VAL A 106 -3.02 -2.95 9.16
N TRP A 107 -4.23 -3.27 8.71
CA TRP A 107 -5.26 -3.87 9.57
C TRP A 107 -5.69 -5.23 9.01
N GLN A 108 -6.28 -6.06 9.87
CA GLN A 108 -6.65 -7.42 9.46
C GLN A 108 -7.68 -7.41 8.33
N ASN A 109 -8.72 -6.57 8.45
CA ASN A 109 -9.80 -6.44 7.48
C ASN A 109 -10.35 -7.81 7.00
N GLN A 110 -10.37 -8.08 5.69
CA GLN A 110 -10.84 -9.34 5.10
C GLN A 110 -9.73 -10.41 4.98
N THR A 111 -8.54 -10.16 5.51
CA THR A 111 -7.39 -11.08 5.42
C THR A 111 -7.71 -12.42 6.07
N PRO A 112 -7.55 -13.55 5.35
CA PRO A 112 -7.72 -14.88 5.92
C PRO A 112 -6.85 -15.10 7.18
N PRO A 113 -7.36 -15.77 8.23
CA PRO A 113 -6.63 -15.91 9.50
C PRO A 113 -5.24 -16.55 9.37
N ASP A 114 -5.06 -17.49 8.46
CA ASP A 114 -3.77 -18.15 8.19
C ASP A 114 -2.73 -17.18 7.62
N ILE A 115 -3.15 -16.28 6.74
CA ILE A 115 -2.29 -15.20 6.20
C ILE A 115 -2.06 -14.14 7.26
N TRP A 116 -3.10 -13.72 7.98
CA TRP A 116 -2.98 -12.69 9.01
C TRP A 116 -2.02 -13.08 10.13
N ASN A 117 -2.07 -14.34 10.58
CA ASN A 117 -1.14 -14.84 11.59
C ASN A 117 0.32 -14.70 11.17
N ARG A 118 0.63 -14.84 9.87
CA ARG A 118 1.98 -14.65 9.33
C ARG A 118 2.35 -13.17 9.24
N ILE A 119 1.41 -12.31 8.84
CA ILE A 119 1.59 -10.86 8.86
C ILE A 119 1.89 -10.36 10.28
N GLU A 120 1.20 -10.86 11.29
CA GLU A 120 1.45 -10.52 12.69
C GLU A 120 2.88 -10.84 13.13
N GLN A 121 3.49 -11.93 12.64
CA GLN A 121 4.90 -12.23 12.92
C GLN A 121 5.87 -11.26 12.21
N CYS A 122 5.43 -10.62 11.14
CA CYS A 122 6.23 -9.67 10.37
C CYS A 122 6.21 -8.25 10.97
N ARG A 123 5.21 -7.94 11.80
CA ARG A 123 4.98 -6.58 12.32
C ARG A 123 6.17 -6.04 13.12
N GLY A 124 6.52 -4.79 12.83
CA GLY A 124 7.30 -3.95 13.73
C GLY A 124 6.43 -3.34 14.85
N THR A 125 7.04 -2.52 15.70
CA THR A 125 6.27 -1.66 16.63
C THR A 125 5.38 -0.72 15.81
N ALA A 126 4.07 -0.80 16.03
CA ALA A 126 3.09 0.13 15.45
C ALA A 126 3.31 1.56 16.00
N TRP A 127 3.08 2.55 15.15
CA TRP A 127 3.14 3.99 15.45
C TRP A 127 1.89 4.49 16.17
#